data_AF-A0A067M8S9-F1
#
_entry.id   AF-A0A067M8S9-F1
#
_cell.length_a   1.000
_cell.length_b   1.000
_cell.length_c   1.000
_cell.angle_alpha   90.00
_cell.angle_beta   90.00
_cell.angle_gamma   90.00
#
_symmetry.space_group_name_H-M   'P 1'
#
loop_
_entity.id
_entity.type
_entity.pdbx_description
1 polymer ?
#
loop_
_entity_poly.entity_id
_entity_poly.type
_entity_poly.pdbx_seq_one_letter_code
_entity_poly.pdbx_strand_id
1 'polypeptide(L)'
;MNDIELPPTKEDMIVKPGGAADLGAFLDWNKFGLAQWVELIKNNNLLSGVRMDQAYGPTPSAYPLVKAPPSLDKFYTYRNPNAYIDSQTTYSMRDSKYISQGWAKASLSVGTPFVSAAAEASYQQMSSKHTVGKKIFTTAKYKYGFVTIVMDPKDMEPSDKFTTAIKEAVKRSSEDEKKEALKDVFKKFGHSFQTEVTLGGVLVSTESTTTTATMTEEKFEAELKAKLSGAAGAGLYSASAAAAGGFSKDVMEKAMEQQQRLTITAKGGNPLLSSAIGSWIPSVADYRTWRIIDVRSAVSVTEFIRDADLKTQVEKLTAADPQAQARPLRGRCIPNRAGMHDSH
;
A
#
# COMPACT_ATOMS: atom_id res chain seq x y z
N MET A 1 -3.28 -38.33 -28.60
CA MET A 1 -4.04 -37.08 -28.41
C MET A 1 -3.84 -36.71 -26.96
N ASN A 2 -3.01 -35.70 -26.72
CA ASN A 2 -2.61 -35.31 -25.37
C ASN A 2 -3.68 -34.37 -24.81
N ASP A 3 -4.25 -34.75 -23.66
CA ASP A 3 -5.14 -33.90 -22.88
C ASP A 3 -4.38 -32.67 -22.41
N ILE A 4 -4.87 -31.51 -22.84
CA ILE A 4 -4.39 -30.20 -22.42
C ILE A 4 -5.11 -29.89 -21.11
N GLU A 5 -4.42 -30.07 -19.98
CA GLU A 5 -4.91 -29.57 -18.69
C GLU A 5 -5.00 -28.04 -18.75
N LEU A 6 -6.22 -27.53 -18.57
CA LEU A 6 -6.50 -26.11 -18.48
C LEU A 6 -5.90 -25.54 -17.17
N PRO A 7 -5.44 -24.29 -17.17
CA PRO A 7 -4.91 -23.65 -15.96
C PRO A 7 -6.00 -23.56 -14.88
N PRO A 8 -5.62 -23.69 -13.59
CA PRO A 8 -6.56 -23.68 -12.47
C PRO A 8 -7.33 -22.36 -12.40
N THR A 9 -8.61 -22.45 -12.05
CA THR A 9 -9.52 -21.31 -11.99
C THR A 9 -9.31 -20.49 -10.71
N LYS A 10 -9.86 -19.27 -10.67
CA LYS A 10 -9.72 -18.32 -9.55
C LYS A 10 -10.27 -18.87 -8.21
N GLU A 11 -11.11 -19.91 -8.26
CA GLU A 11 -11.65 -20.62 -7.09
C GLU A 11 -10.68 -21.68 -6.53
N ASP A 12 -9.77 -22.20 -7.36
CA ASP A 12 -8.70 -23.13 -6.97
C ASP A 12 -7.53 -22.42 -6.25
N MET A 13 -7.54 -21.08 -6.23
CA MET A 13 -6.53 -20.24 -5.56
C MET A 13 -6.86 -19.94 -4.08
N ILE A 14 -7.93 -20.51 -3.54
CA ILE A 14 -8.28 -20.43 -2.13
C ILE A 14 -7.50 -21.55 -1.41
N VAL A 15 -6.41 -21.19 -0.73
CA VAL A 15 -5.86 -22.07 0.31
C VAL A 15 -6.90 -22.11 1.42
N LYS A 16 -7.78 -23.12 1.39
CA LYS A 16 -8.66 -23.42 2.53
C LYS A 16 -7.72 -23.72 3.70
N PRO A 17 -7.81 -22.99 4.84
CA PRO A 17 -6.95 -23.26 5.97
C PRO A 17 -7.27 -24.66 6.51
N GLY A 18 -6.42 -25.62 6.14
CA GLY A 18 -6.35 -26.91 6.81
C GLY A 18 -5.75 -26.69 8.19
N GLY A 19 -6.61 -26.68 9.21
CA GLY A 19 -6.21 -26.89 10.60
C GLY A 19 -5.39 -25.77 11.25
N ALA A 20 -6.02 -24.63 11.54
CA ALA A 20 -5.77 -23.83 12.74
C ALA A 20 -6.93 -22.85 12.90
N ALA A 21 -7.47 -22.76 14.12
CA ALA A 21 -8.57 -21.92 14.60
C ALA A 21 -9.19 -20.96 13.55
N ASP A 22 -10.49 -21.14 13.29
CA ASP A 22 -11.32 -20.09 12.68
C ASP A 22 -11.28 -18.86 13.61
N LEU A 23 -10.27 -18.00 13.43
CA LEU A 23 -10.13 -16.71 14.13
C LEU A 23 -11.36 -15.84 13.87
N GLY A 24 -12.10 -16.13 12.80
CA GLY A 24 -13.38 -15.56 12.50
C GLY A 24 -14.47 -15.86 13.53
N ALA A 25 -14.37 -16.94 14.32
CA ALA A 25 -15.28 -17.23 15.43
C ALA A 25 -14.99 -16.38 16.68
N PHE A 26 -13.80 -15.78 16.79
CA PHE A 26 -13.37 -15.02 17.97
C PHE A 26 -13.72 -13.52 17.92
N LEU A 27 -14.09 -12.98 16.75
CA LEU A 27 -14.24 -11.54 16.55
C LEU A 27 -15.50 -11.20 15.78
N ASP A 28 -16.59 -10.98 16.50
CA ASP A 28 -17.82 -10.40 15.97
C ASP A 28 -17.75 -8.87 16.09
N TRP A 29 -17.21 -8.22 15.07
CA TRP A 29 -17.11 -6.75 15.01
C TRP A 29 -18.49 -6.06 15.00
N ASN A 30 -19.58 -6.78 14.73
CA ASN A 30 -20.93 -6.23 14.90
C ASN A 30 -21.24 -5.90 16.37
N LYS A 31 -20.46 -6.45 17.31
CA LYS A 31 -20.55 -6.16 18.75
C LYS A 31 -19.64 -5.00 19.17
N PHE A 32 -18.88 -4.39 18.24
CA PHE A 32 -18.02 -3.27 18.60
C PHE A 32 -18.87 -2.05 18.95
N GLY A 33 -18.64 -1.51 20.15
CA GLY A 33 -19.19 -0.23 20.56
C GLY A 33 -18.48 0.94 19.89
N LEU A 34 -19.07 2.13 20.01
CA LEU A 34 -18.52 3.37 19.45
C LEU A 34 -17.06 3.62 19.87
N ALA A 35 -16.70 3.33 21.12
CA ALA A 35 -15.34 3.54 21.62
C ALA A 35 -14.27 2.71 20.87
N GLN A 36 -14.57 1.44 20.57
CA GLN A 36 -13.64 0.55 19.87
C GLN A 36 -13.44 0.99 18.42
N TRP A 37 -14.50 1.43 17.77
CA TRP A 37 -14.41 2.01 16.42
C TRP A 37 -13.65 3.33 16.39
N VAL A 38 -13.87 4.21 17.37
CA VAL A 38 -13.10 5.45 17.51
C VAL A 38 -11.61 5.15 17.70
N GLU A 39 -11.28 4.13 18.50
CA GLU A 39 -9.91 3.65 18.66
C GLU A 39 -9.32 3.13 17.34
N LEU A 40 -10.05 2.28 16.61
CA LEU A 40 -9.62 1.77 15.31
C LEU A 40 -9.37 2.89 14.29
N ILE A 41 -10.29 3.85 14.20
CA ILE A 41 -10.20 5.02 13.31
C ILE A 41 -8.95 5.83 13.64
N LYS A 42 -8.69 6.09 14.93
CA LYS A 42 -7.51 6.84 15.40
C LYS A 42 -6.21 6.09 15.12
N ASN A 43 -6.13 4.81 15.49
CA ASN A 43 -4.92 3.98 15.34
C ASN A 43 -4.52 3.76 13.88
N ASN A 44 -5.45 4.00 12.95
CA ASN A 44 -5.25 3.82 11.51
C ASN A 44 -5.29 5.13 10.71
N ASN A 45 -5.46 6.29 11.36
CA ASN A 45 -5.55 7.61 10.71
C ASN A 45 -6.63 7.67 9.60
N LEU A 46 -7.76 6.99 9.76
CA LEU A 46 -8.78 6.84 8.70
C LEU A 46 -9.46 8.16 8.28
N LEU A 47 -9.32 9.22 9.08
CA LEU A 47 -9.90 10.54 8.79
C LEU A 47 -8.89 11.52 8.15
N SER A 48 -7.64 11.08 7.97
CA SER A 48 -6.57 11.89 7.42
C SER A 48 -6.37 11.58 5.94
N GLY A 49 -6.01 12.60 5.16
CA GLY A 49 -5.45 12.37 3.83
C GLY A 49 -4.07 11.72 3.93
N VAL A 50 -3.64 11.10 2.84
CA VAL A 50 -2.33 10.46 2.69
C VAL A 50 -1.45 11.35 1.84
N ARG A 51 -0.27 11.66 2.37
CA ARG A 51 0.78 12.35 1.63
C ARG A 51 1.51 11.34 0.76
N MET A 52 1.51 11.62 -0.53
CA MET A 52 2.14 10.81 -1.55
C MET A 52 3.61 11.20 -1.72
N ASP A 53 4.45 10.85 -0.74
CA ASP A 53 5.89 11.12 -0.79
C ASP A 53 6.62 10.08 -1.65
N GLN A 54 7.54 10.54 -2.49
CA GLN A 54 8.37 9.65 -3.32
C GLN A 54 9.48 8.96 -2.51
N ALA A 55 10.02 9.65 -1.49
CA ALA A 55 11.15 9.17 -0.70
C ALA A 55 10.71 8.14 0.36
N TYR A 56 9.56 8.35 1.00
CA TYR A 56 9.16 7.56 2.17
C TYR A 56 7.94 6.65 1.92
N GLY A 57 7.28 6.77 0.76
CA GLY A 57 6.03 6.07 0.49
C GLY A 57 4.81 6.80 1.07
N PRO A 58 3.66 6.12 1.20
CA PRO A 58 2.43 6.73 1.69
C PRO A 58 2.57 7.07 3.18
N THR A 59 2.41 8.35 3.54
CA THR A 59 2.41 8.77 4.95
C THR A 59 1.10 9.46 5.32
N PRO A 60 0.41 9.04 6.39
CA PRO A 60 -0.80 9.73 6.82
C PRO A 60 -0.49 11.17 7.23
N SER A 61 -1.40 12.08 6.93
CA SER A 61 -1.34 13.44 7.44
C SER A 61 -1.65 13.47 8.94
N ALA A 62 -0.94 14.34 9.65
CA ALA A 62 -1.26 14.71 11.03
C ALA A 62 -2.51 15.60 11.13
N TYR A 63 -3.01 16.13 10.01
CA TYR A 63 -4.19 16.99 9.95
C TYR A 63 -5.37 16.19 9.39
N PRO A 64 -6.51 16.15 10.12
CA PRO A 64 -7.70 15.46 9.62
C PRO A 64 -8.22 16.17 8.37
N LEU A 65 -8.46 15.39 7.32
CA LEU A 65 -9.08 15.87 6.09
C LEU A 65 -10.59 15.98 6.27
N VAL A 66 -11.18 14.99 6.95
CA VAL A 66 -12.62 14.91 7.21
C VAL A 66 -12.92 14.99 8.71
N LYS A 67 -14.11 15.45 9.04
CA LYS A 67 -14.63 15.42 10.42
C LYS A 67 -14.89 13.97 10.82
N ALA A 68 -14.74 13.67 12.11
CA ALA A 68 -15.21 12.39 12.62
C ALA A 68 -16.74 12.32 12.42
N PRO A 69 -17.27 11.27 11.79
CA PRO A 69 -18.70 11.17 11.61
C PRO A 69 -19.39 11.00 12.97
N PRO A 70 -20.62 11.53 13.13
CA PRO A 70 -21.35 11.45 14.40
C PRO A 70 -21.74 10.01 14.77
N SER A 71 -21.79 9.13 13.78
CA SER A 71 -22.14 7.72 13.88
C SER A 71 -21.39 6.91 12.83
N LEU A 72 -21.36 5.59 13.02
CA LEU A 72 -20.62 4.67 12.16
C LEU A 72 -21.41 4.21 10.93
N ASP A 73 -22.68 4.59 10.82
CA ASP A 73 -23.56 4.35 9.67
C ASP A 73 -22.99 4.90 8.35
N LYS A 74 -22.11 5.89 8.41
CA LYS A 74 -21.38 6.44 7.26
C LYS A 74 -20.20 5.57 6.80
N PHE A 75 -19.84 4.54 7.56
CA PHE A 75 -18.87 3.54 7.16
C PHE A 75 -19.60 2.26 6.75
N TYR A 76 -19.48 1.89 5.47
CA TYR A 76 -19.94 0.57 5.06
C TYR A 76 -18.87 -0.45 5.42
N THR A 77 -19.25 -1.49 6.15
CA THR A 77 -18.32 -2.53 6.58
C THR A 77 -18.77 -3.90 6.12
N TYR A 78 -17.83 -4.72 5.69
CA TYR A 78 -18.09 -6.13 5.44
C TYR A 78 -16.93 -6.99 5.91
N ARG A 79 -17.28 -8.25 6.22
CA ARG A 79 -16.33 -9.24 6.74
C ARG A 79 -15.47 -9.75 5.58
N ASN A 80 -14.16 -9.81 5.81
CA ASN A 80 -13.22 -10.42 4.88
C ASN A 80 -12.21 -11.30 5.64
N PRO A 81 -12.66 -12.43 6.21
CA PRO A 81 -11.88 -13.24 7.15
C PRO A 81 -10.84 -14.15 6.44
N ASN A 82 -10.55 -13.90 5.17
CA ASN A 82 -9.75 -14.81 4.37
C ASN A 82 -8.27 -14.52 4.57
N ALA A 83 -7.51 -15.56 4.92
CA ALA A 83 -6.08 -15.56 4.81
C ALA A 83 -5.68 -15.89 3.37
N TYR A 84 -4.88 -15.05 2.73
CA TYR A 84 -4.40 -15.32 1.37
C TYR A 84 -3.04 -14.68 1.12
N ILE A 85 -2.35 -15.20 0.11
CA ILE A 85 -1.07 -14.66 -0.34
C ILE A 85 -1.24 -14.04 -1.72
N ASP A 86 -0.97 -12.74 -1.81
CA ASP A 86 -0.83 -12.03 -3.07
C ASP A 86 0.61 -11.57 -3.30
N SER A 87 0.92 -11.28 -4.55
CA SER A 87 2.20 -10.74 -4.97
C SER A 87 1.96 -9.70 -6.06
N GLN A 88 2.82 -8.69 -6.09
CA GLN A 88 2.76 -7.64 -7.10
C GLN A 88 4.18 -7.16 -7.44
N THR A 89 4.50 -7.15 -8.73
CA THR A 89 5.76 -6.59 -9.25
C THR A 89 5.60 -5.15 -9.75
N THR A 90 6.56 -4.29 -9.45
CA THR A 90 6.58 -2.87 -9.83
C THR A 90 7.95 -2.48 -10.37
N TYR A 91 8.00 -1.36 -11.10
CA TYR A 91 9.22 -0.91 -11.78
C TYR A 91 9.92 0.25 -11.08
N SER A 92 9.31 0.80 -10.03
CA SER A 92 9.87 1.89 -9.26
C SER A 92 9.95 1.51 -7.78
N MET A 93 11.02 1.98 -7.12
CA MET A 93 11.15 1.83 -5.67
C MET A 93 10.03 2.56 -4.92
N ARG A 94 9.54 3.67 -5.50
CA ARG A 94 8.37 4.39 -4.98
C ARG A 94 7.20 3.44 -4.90
N ASP A 95 6.74 2.90 -6.01
CA ASP A 95 5.52 2.07 -6.06
C ASP A 95 5.64 0.84 -5.17
N SER A 96 6.83 0.21 -5.14
CA SER A 96 7.13 -0.88 -4.23
C SER A 96 6.89 -0.53 -2.75
N LYS A 97 7.25 0.70 -2.31
CA LYS A 97 6.95 1.18 -0.94
C LYS A 97 5.46 1.36 -0.68
N TYR A 98 4.66 1.71 -1.70
CA TYR A 98 3.21 1.80 -1.54
C TYR A 98 2.57 0.40 -1.48
N ILE A 99 2.99 -0.50 -2.38
CA ILE A 99 2.49 -1.88 -2.42
C ILE A 99 2.81 -2.60 -1.10
N SER A 100 4.01 -2.40 -0.53
CA SER A 100 4.41 -2.98 0.76
C SER A 100 3.60 -2.41 1.93
N GLN A 101 3.08 -1.19 1.80
CA GLN A 101 2.17 -0.58 2.76
C GLN A 101 0.68 -0.95 2.54
N GLY A 102 0.40 -1.84 1.60
CA GLY A 102 -0.94 -2.38 1.34
C GLY A 102 -1.67 -1.74 0.16
N TRP A 103 -1.10 -0.74 -0.52
CA TRP A 103 -1.78 -0.11 -1.66
C TRP A 103 -1.88 -1.05 -2.85
N ALA A 104 -3.01 -1.01 -3.55
CA ALA A 104 -3.14 -1.61 -4.87
C ALA A 104 -2.51 -0.71 -5.95
N LYS A 105 -1.96 -1.32 -7.02
CA LYS A 105 -1.40 -0.58 -8.17
C LYS A 105 -2.33 0.51 -8.71
N ALA A 106 -3.62 0.19 -8.87
CA ALA A 106 -4.62 1.13 -9.39
C ALA A 106 -4.78 2.39 -8.52
N SER A 107 -4.51 2.30 -7.21
CA SER A 107 -4.61 3.43 -6.29
C SER A 107 -3.34 4.29 -6.26
N LEU A 108 -2.23 3.88 -6.90
CA LEU A 108 -0.95 4.60 -6.88
C LEU A 108 -0.92 5.84 -7.77
N SER A 109 -1.76 5.84 -8.80
CA SER A 109 -1.99 6.98 -9.69
C SER A 109 -3.03 7.94 -9.14
N VAL A 110 -3.70 7.60 -8.04
CA VAL A 110 -4.73 8.46 -7.45
C VAL A 110 -4.11 9.47 -6.48
N GLY A 111 -4.25 10.74 -6.79
CA GLY A 111 -3.77 11.85 -5.98
C GLY A 111 -4.24 13.18 -6.54
N THR A 112 -3.64 14.27 -6.09
CA THR A 112 -3.80 15.56 -6.77
C THR A 112 -3.22 15.47 -8.19
N PRO A 113 -3.70 16.26 -9.16
CA PRO A 113 -3.28 16.09 -10.55
C PRO A 113 -1.76 16.20 -10.76
N PHE A 114 -1.05 17.00 -9.96
CA PHE A 114 0.43 17.08 -10.00
C PHE A 114 1.13 15.79 -9.54
N VAL A 115 0.60 15.09 -8.54
CA VAL A 115 1.17 13.81 -8.08
C VAL A 115 0.85 12.71 -9.10
N SER A 116 -0.39 12.67 -9.57
CA SER A 116 -0.85 11.66 -10.54
C SER A 116 -0.06 11.74 -11.84
N ALA A 117 0.13 12.93 -12.39
CA ALA A 117 0.90 13.11 -13.63
C ALA A 117 2.39 12.77 -13.46
N ALA A 118 3.01 13.15 -12.33
CA ALA A 118 4.39 12.79 -12.04
C ALA A 118 4.57 11.28 -11.88
N ALA A 119 3.61 10.60 -11.24
CA ALA A 119 3.63 9.15 -11.09
C ALA A 119 3.49 8.44 -12.45
N GLU A 120 2.55 8.87 -13.30
CA GLU A 120 2.32 8.28 -14.61
C GLU A 120 3.54 8.44 -15.54
N ALA A 121 4.10 9.65 -15.64
CA ALA A 121 5.29 9.90 -16.45
C ALA A 121 6.48 9.03 -16.00
N SER A 122 6.65 8.89 -14.68
CA SER A 122 7.69 8.05 -14.10
C SER A 122 7.48 6.56 -14.42
N TYR A 123 6.23 6.08 -14.33
CA TYR A 123 5.86 4.71 -14.66
C TYR A 123 6.10 4.39 -16.13
N GLN A 124 5.64 5.24 -17.06
CA GLN A 124 5.83 5.04 -18.50
C GLN A 124 7.31 5.01 -18.91
N GLN A 125 8.14 5.87 -18.30
CA GLN A 125 9.59 5.87 -18.54
C GLN A 125 10.28 4.59 -18.04
N MET A 126 9.78 3.99 -16.96
CA MET A 126 10.35 2.77 -16.38
C MET A 126 9.79 1.48 -16.99
N SER A 127 8.53 1.50 -17.45
CA SER A 127 7.87 0.34 -18.04
C SER A 127 8.34 0.06 -19.48
N SER A 128 8.65 1.12 -20.24
CA SER A 128 8.99 1.09 -21.69
C SER A 128 10.39 0.56 -22.04
N LYS A 129 11.26 0.27 -21.07
CA LYS A 129 12.57 -0.35 -21.33
C LYS A 129 12.42 -1.85 -21.64
N HIS A 130 13.21 -2.36 -22.60
CA HIS A 130 13.24 -3.78 -23.01
C HIS A 130 13.18 -4.75 -21.82
N THR A 131 12.56 -5.92 -22.02
CA THR A 131 12.28 -6.93 -20.97
C THR A 131 13.53 -7.44 -20.23
N VAL A 132 14.71 -7.37 -20.86
CA VAL A 132 16.00 -7.80 -20.26
C VAL A 132 16.77 -6.58 -19.74
N GLY A 133 17.39 -6.71 -18.56
CA GLY A 133 18.15 -5.63 -17.92
C GLY A 133 17.28 -4.64 -17.14
N LYS A 134 15.99 -4.97 -16.93
CA LYS A 134 15.03 -4.13 -16.23
C LYS A 134 15.10 -4.43 -14.73
N LYS A 135 15.33 -3.41 -13.91
CA LYS A 135 15.21 -3.54 -12.46
C LYS A 135 13.73 -3.61 -12.09
N ILE A 136 13.34 -4.66 -11.37
CA ILE A 136 11.98 -4.89 -10.90
C ILE A 136 11.98 -5.05 -9.37
N PHE A 137 10.87 -4.70 -8.75
CA PHE A 137 10.62 -4.84 -7.31
C PHE A 137 9.35 -5.64 -7.10
N THR A 138 9.46 -6.82 -6.49
CA THR A 138 8.33 -7.70 -6.22
C THR A 138 8.04 -7.69 -4.73
N THR A 139 6.77 -7.49 -4.38
CA THR A 139 6.28 -7.54 -3.01
C THR A 139 5.26 -8.66 -2.88
N ALA A 140 5.54 -9.63 -2.02
CA ALA A 140 4.61 -10.68 -1.61
C ALA A 140 4.03 -10.36 -0.22
N LYS A 141 2.73 -10.62 -0.05
CA LYS A 141 2.01 -10.32 1.20
C LYS A 141 1.17 -11.52 1.63
N TYR A 142 1.39 -12.00 2.84
CA TYR A 142 0.49 -12.94 3.51
C TYR A 142 -0.46 -12.15 4.41
N LYS A 143 -1.70 -11.98 3.95
CA LYS A 143 -2.71 -11.13 4.57
C LYS A 143 -3.67 -11.96 5.41
N TYR A 144 -4.05 -11.42 6.55
CA TYR A 144 -5.13 -11.89 7.40
C TYR A 144 -6.11 -10.73 7.64
N GLY A 145 -7.14 -10.64 6.80
CA GLY A 145 -8.15 -9.60 6.88
C GLY A 145 -9.22 -9.93 7.92
N PHE A 146 -9.83 -8.89 8.49
CA PHE A 146 -10.99 -9.05 9.38
C PHE A 146 -12.18 -8.23 8.88
N VAL A 147 -11.95 -6.93 8.71
CA VAL A 147 -12.99 -5.99 8.30
C VAL A 147 -12.48 -5.10 7.17
N THR A 148 -13.30 -4.95 6.13
CA THR A 148 -13.11 -3.89 5.14
C THR A 148 -14.04 -2.74 5.47
N ILE A 149 -13.49 -1.52 5.44
CA ILE A 149 -14.18 -0.26 5.66
C ILE A 149 -14.23 0.47 4.32
N VAL A 150 -15.42 0.83 3.89
CA VAL A 150 -15.68 1.65 2.70
C VAL A 150 -16.24 3.00 3.15
N MET A 151 -15.70 4.06 2.58
CA MET A 151 -16.02 5.45 2.85
C MET A 151 -16.39 6.13 1.54
N ASP A 152 -17.63 6.59 1.41
CA ASP A 152 -18.01 7.45 0.29
C ASP A 152 -17.62 8.91 0.63
N PRO A 153 -16.75 9.56 -0.17
CA PRO A 153 -16.41 10.97 0.01
C PRO A 153 -17.64 11.89 0.09
N LYS A 154 -18.75 11.54 -0.56
CA LYS A 154 -19.99 12.33 -0.56
C LYS A 154 -20.67 12.35 0.80
N ASP A 155 -20.52 11.29 1.59
CA ASP A 155 -21.13 11.16 2.92
C ASP A 155 -20.25 11.79 4.03
N MET A 156 -19.01 12.16 3.69
CA MET A 156 -18.00 12.64 4.63
C MET A 156 -17.81 14.16 4.62
N GLU A 157 -17.98 14.81 5.77
CA GLU A 157 -17.79 16.25 5.86
C GLU A 157 -16.30 16.63 5.90
N PRO A 158 -15.82 17.54 5.02
CA PRO A 158 -14.46 18.05 5.11
C PRO A 158 -14.23 18.80 6.41
N SER A 159 -13.00 18.79 6.91
CA SER A 159 -12.63 19.59 8.08
C SER A 159 -12.64 21.08 7.74
N ASP A 160 -13.09 21.91 8.68
CA ASP A 160 -13.16 23.36 8.48
C ASP A 160 -11.76 23.95 8.18
N LYS A 161 -10.72 23.34 8.75
CA LYS A 161 -9.32 23.71 8.49
C LYS A 161 -8.92 23.45 7.04
N PHE A 162 -9.33 22.33 6.44
CA PHE A 162 -9.04 22.04 5.04
C PHE A 162 -9.79 23.00 4.12
N THR A 163 -11.10 23.17 4.34
CA THR A 163 -11.93 24.06 3.53
C THR A 163 -11.44 25.51 3.57
N THR A 164 -11.09 26.02 4.74
CA THR A 164 -10.53 27.37 4.89
C THR A 164 -9.20 27.50 4.17
N ALA A 165 -8.30 26.53 4.32
CA ALA A 165 -6.98 26.58 3.67
C ALA A 165 -7.08 26.59 2.13
N ILE A 166 -8.00 25.81 1.55
CA ILE A 166 -8.26 25.84 0.10
C ILE A 166 -8.78 27.22 -0.32
N LYS A 167 -9.77 27.76 0.40
CA LYS A 167 -10.34 29.09 0.11
C LYS A 167 -9.31 30.21 0.20
N GLU A 168 -8.39 30.13 1.16
CA GLU A 168 -7.28 31.09 1.30
C GLU A 168 -6.24 30.94 0.19
N ALA A 169 -5.94 29.71 -0.22
CA ALA A 169 -4.98 29.45 -1.30
C ALA A 169 -5.44 30.02 -2.64
N VAL A 170 -6.72 29.88 -3.00
CA VAL A 170 -7.23 30.39 -4.28
C VAL A 170 -7.41 31.92 -4.32
N LYS A 171 -7.38 32.58 -3.16
CA LYS A 171 -7.48 34.06 -3.02
C LYS A 171 -6.14 34.78 -3.20
N ARG A 172 -5.03 34.05 -3.38
CA ARG A 172 -3.71 34.65 -3.63
C ARG A 172 -3.71 35.48 -4.92
N SER A 173 -2.78 36.43 -5.02
CA SER A 173 -2.86 37.50 -6.02
C SER A 173 -2.52 36.99 -7.42
N SER A 174 -1.46 36.21 -7.54
CA SER A 174 -1.01 35.65 -8.82
C SER A 174 -1.36 34.17 -8.98
N GLU A 175 -1.39 33.67 -10.22
CA GLU A 175 -1.62 32.24 -10.48
C GLU A 175 -0.54 31.34 -9.86
N ASP A 176 0.72 31.76 -9.91
CA ASP A 176 1.84 31.01 -9.33
C ASP A 176 1.76 30.95 -7.80
N GLU A 177 1.38 32.06 -7.14
CA GLU A 177 1.14 32.06 -5.69
C GLU A 177 -0.03 31.14 -5.30
N LYS A 178 -1.10 31.09 -6.10
CA LYS A 178 -2.23 30.17 -5.88
C LYS A 178 -1.77 28.72 -6.00
N LYS A 179 -0.99 28.40 -7.03
CA LYS A 179 -0.44 27.05 -7.25
C LYS A 179 0.45 26.62 -6.10
N GLU A 180 1.37 27.47 -5.66
CA GLU A 180 2.28 27.15 -4.57
C GLU A 180 1.53 27.01 -3.24
N ALA A 181 0.60 27.92 -2.94
CA ALA A 181 -0.25 27.81 -1.76
C ALA A 181 -1.08 26.52 -1.77
N LEU A 182 -1.63 26.11 -2.92
CA LEU A 182 -2.35 24.84 -3.04
C LEU A 182 -1.43 23.63 -2.81
N LYS A 183 -0.19 23.63 -3.34
CA LYS A 183 0.79 22.58 -3.04
C LYS A 183 1.06 22.46 -1.54
N ASP A 184 1.20 23.58 -0.83
CA ASP A 184 1.37 23.58 0.62
C ASP A 184 0.16 23.01 1.35
N VAL A 185 -1.06 23.34 0.92
CA VAL A 185 -2.28 22.74 1.47
C VAL A 185 -2.27 21.22 1.28
N PHE A 186 -1.96 20.71 0.10
CA PHE A 186 -1.94 19.27 -0.16
C PHE A 186 -0.76 18.55 0.51
N LYS A 187 0.39 19.22 0.65
CA LYS A 187 1.50 18.72 1.46
C LYS A 187 1.10 18.62 2.93
N LYS A 188 0.26 19.53 3.43
CA LYS A 188 -0.24 19.53 4.80
C LYS A 188 -1.33 18.48 5.03
N PHE A 189 -2.39 18.44 4.23
CA PHE A 189 -3.57 17.60 4.46
C PHE A 189 -3.50 16.23 3.77
N GLY A 190 -2.64 16.06 2.77
CA GLY A 190 -2.58 14.87 1.94
C GLY A 190 -2.91 15.17 0.48
N HIS A 191 -2.59 14.21 -0.38
CA HIS A 191 -2.83 14.26 -1.82
C HIS A 191 -3.96 13.32 -2.22
N SER A 192 -4.11 12.21 -1.50
CA SER A 192 -5.21 11.26 -1.67
C SER A 192 -5.90 10.98 -0.34
N PHE A 193 -7.06 10.35 -0.41
CA PHE A 193 -7.79 9.83 0.74
C PHE A 193 -8.17 8.38 0.44
N GLN A 194 -7.96 7.50 1.41
CA GLN A 194 -8.23 6.07 1.25
C GLN A 194 -9.73 5.84 1.44
N THR A 195 -10.43 5.29 0.45
CA THR A 195 -11.89 5.12 0.47
C THR A 195 -12.31 3.68 0.68
N GLU A 196 -11.45 2.70 0.40
CA GLU A 196 -11.70 1.30 0.69
C GLU A 196 -10.43 0.67 1.29
N VAL A 197 -10.49 0.32 2.57
CA VAL A 197 -9.36 -0.22 3.33
C VAL A 197 -9.74 -1.49 4.06
N THR A 198 -8.86 -2.49 4.06
CA THR A 198 -9.01 -3.69 4.89
C THR A 198 -8.10 -3.59 6.10
N LEU A 199 -8.66 -3.82 7.29
CA LEU A 199 -7.93 -3.89 8.55
C LEU A 199 -7.64 -5.35 8.93
N GLY A 200 -6.45 -5.57 9.50
CA GLY A 200 -6.04 -6.86 10.03
C GLY A 200 -4.54 -6.94 10.28
N GLY A 201 -3.94 -8.09 9.94
CA GLY A 201 -2.51 -8.33 10.01
C GLY A 201 -1.95 -8.77 8.65
N VAL A 202 -0.73 -8.35 8.32
CA VAL A 202 -0.05 -8.78 7.11
C VAL A 202 1.45 -8.97 7.36
N LEU A 203 1.99 -10.05 6.80
CA LEU A 203 3.43 -10.24 6.63
C LEU A 203 3.82 -9.87 5.21
N VAL A 204 4.84 -9.04 5.07
CA VAL A 204 5.26 -8.45 3.80
C VAL A 204 6.73 -8.76 3.58
N SER A 205 7.05 -9.27 2.39
CA SER A 205 8.42 -9.39 1.91
C SER A 205 8.56 -8.71 0.56
N THR A 206 9.57 -7.86 0.43
CA THR A 206 9.87 -7.11 -0.80
C THR A 206 11.30 -7.39 -1.21
N GLU A 207 11.48 -7.89 -2.43
CA GLU A 207 12.79 -8.13 -3.03
C GLU A 207 12.89 -7.41 -4.38
N SER A 208 14.12 -7.14 -4.83
CA SER A 208 14.36 -6.56 -6.15
C SER A 208 15.37 -7.37 -6.92
N THR A 209 15.18 -7.50 -8.22
CA THR A 209 16.13 -8.14 -9.13
C THR A 209 16.24 -7.36 -10.44
N THR A 210 17.24 -7.69 -11.24
CA THR A 210 17.33 -7.25 -12.63
C THR A 210 16.94 -8.42 -13.51
N THR A 211 15.96 -8.23 -14.40
CA THR A 211 15.48 -9.28 -15.28
C THR A 211 16.59 -9.75 -16.23
N THR A 212 16.63 -11.06 -16.46
CA THR A 212 17.56 -11.71 -17.39
C THR A 212 16.78 -12.66 -18.30
N ALA A 213 17.46 -13.30 -19.26
CA ALA A 213 16.84 -14.34 -20.08
C ALA A 213 16.31 -15.54 -19.26
N THR A 214 16.86 -15.77 -18.06
CA THR A 214 16.53 -16.92 -17.20
C THR A 214 15.72 -16.54 -15.95
N MET A 215 15.62 -15.24 -15.65
CA MET A 215 14.88 -14.68 -14.53
C MET A 215 13.91 -13.60 -15.05
N THR A 216 12.70 -14.03 -15.38
CA THR A 216 11.61 -13.14 -15.81
C THR A 216 10.87 -12.56 -14.61
N GLU A 217 10.01 -11.56 -14.87
CA GLU A 217 9.13 -10.98 -13.85
C GLU A 217 8.23 -12.04 -13.21
N GLU A 218 7.60 -12.88 -14.02
CA GLU A 218 6.66 -13.92 -13.56
C GLU A 218 7.38 -14.96 -12.71
N LYS A 219 8.58 -15.37 -13.12
CA LYS A 219 9.38 -16.34 -12.38
C LYS A 219 9.82 -15.79 -11.03
N PHE A 220 10.33 -14.56 -11.00
CA PHE A 220 10.76 -13.92 -9.75
C PHE A 220 9.57 -13.70 -8.79
N GLU A 221 8.41 -13.33 -9.33
CA GLU A 221 7.19 -13.18 -8.56
C GLU A 221 6.70 -14.50 -7.96
N ALA A 222 6.68 -15.57 -8.77
CA ALA A 222 6.32 -16.91 -8.32
C ALA A 222 7.30 -17.43 -7.25
N GLU A 223 8.60 -17.22 -7.41
CA GLU A 223 9.63 -17.63 -6.44
C GLU A 223 9.42 -16.92 -5.08
N LEU A 224 9.24 -15.59 -5.06
CA LEU A 224 9.03 -14.86 -3.82
C LEU A 224 7.71 -15.27 -3.13
N LYS A 225 6.64 -15.42 -3.91
CA LYS A 225 5.34 -15.90 -3.41
C LYS A 225 5.47 -17.29 -2.80
N ALA A 226 6.17 -18.21 -3.46
CA ALA A 226 6.39 -19.57 -2.98
C ALA A 226 7.21 -19.60 -1.68
N LYS A 227 8.28 -18.80 -1.60
CA LYS A 227 9.09 -18.67 -0.36
C LYS A 227 8.23 -18.21 0.82
N LEU A 228 7.43 -17.15 0.63
CA LEU A 228 6.57 -16.62 1.69
C LEU A 228 5.47 -17.62 2.07
N SER A 229 4.90 -18.32 1.09
CA SER A 229 3.90 -19.38 1.32
C SER A 229 4.49 -20.55 2.12
N GLY A 230 5.70 -20.98 1.77
CA GLY A 230 6.43 -22.02 2.51
C GLY A 230 6.67 -21.62 3.96
N ALA A 231 7.18 -20.41 4.20
CA ALA A 231 7.39 -19.89 5.55
C ALA A 231 6.09 -19.79 6.36
N ALA A 232 4.99 -19.33 5.75
CA ALA A 232 3.70 -19.21 6.42
C ALA A 232 3.09 -20.58 6.77
N GLY A 233 3.10 -21.53 5.83
CA GLY A 233 2.62 -22.89 6.06
C GLY A 233 3.41 -23.62 7.15
N ALA A 234 4.74 -23.46 7.13
CA ALA A 234 5.63 -23.94 8.18
C ALA A 234 5.31 -23.33 9.57
N GLY A 235 5.06 -22.02 9.63
CA GLY A 235 4.65 -21.34 10.86
C GLY A 235 3.31 -21.84 11.40
N LEU A 236 2.36 -22.13 10.52
CA LEU A 236 1.05 -22.68 10.91
C LEU A 236 1.17 -24.11 11.45
N TYR A 237 1.99 -24.93 10.79
CA TYR A 237 2.27 -26.29 11.24
C TYR A 237 2.97 -26.30 12.59
N SER A 238 3.97 -25.44 12.81
CA SER A 238 4.65 -25.38 14.11
C SER A 238 3.73 -24.90 15.23
N ALA A 239 2.83 -23.95 14.96
CA ALA A 239 1.84 -23.49 15.93
C ALA A 239 0.83 -24.60 16.32
N SER A 240 0.32 -25.34 15.34
CA SER A 240 -0.63 -26.45 15.58
C SER A 240 0.04 -27.63 16.28
N ALA A 241 1.26 -28.00 15.87
CA ALA A 241 2.07 -29.05 16.50
C ALA A 241 2.44 -28.73 17.96
N ALA A 242 2.78 -27.46 18.25
CA ALA A 242 3.02 -27.00 19.62
C ALA A 242 1.77 -27.12 20.50
N ALA A 243 0.59 -26.81 19.95
CA ALA A 243 -0.68 -26.99 20.65
C ALA A 243 -1.07 -28.46 20.85
N ALA A 244 -0.67 -29.35 19.93
CA ALA A 244 -0.96 -30.79 19.97
C ALA A 244 0.10 -31.63 20.69
N GLY A 245 1.18 -31.03 21.20
CA GLY A 245 2.24 -31.73 21.94
C GLY A 245 3.16 -32.63 21.10
N GLY A 246 3.11 -32.56 19.77
CA GLY A 246 3.88 -33.42 18.85
C GLY A 246 4.91 -32.63 18.07
N PHE A 247 6.17 -32.57 18.52
CA PHE A 247 7.25 -31.92 17.79
C PHE A 247 8.06 -32.92 16.96
N SER A 248 8.18 -32.68 15.65
CA SER A 248 9.28 -33.24 14.83
C SER A 248 10.29 -32.12 14.53
N LYS A 249 11.54 -32.34 14.93
CA LYS A 249 12.64 -31.35 14.88
C LYS A 249 12.98 -30.94 13.43
N ASP A 250 12.93 -31.89 12.50
CA ASP A 250 13.32 -31.67 11.09
C ASP A 250 12.40 -30.72 10.33
N VAL A 251 11.10 -30.70 10.67
CA VAL A 251 10.13 -29.79 10.03
C VAL A 251 10.34 -28.36 10.52
N MET A 252 10.67 -28.19 11.80
CA MET A 252 10.96 -26.88 12.40
C MET A 252 12.27 -26.29 11.86
N GLU A 253 13.32 -27.09 11.70
CA GLU A 253 14.60 -26.61 11.16
C GLU A 253 14.43 -26.13 9.71
N LYS A 254 13.76 -26.90 8.84
CA LYS A 254 13.48 -26.47 7.46
C LYS A 254 12.59 -25.22 7.38
N ALA A 255 11.61 -25.12 8.26
CA ALA A 255 10.74 -23.96 8.41
C ALA A 255 11.54 -22.69 8.77
N MET A 256 12.39 -22.79 9.79
CA MET A 256 13.23 -21.69 10.26
C MET A 256 14.28 -21.30 9.21
N GLU A 257 14.90 -22.26 8.52
CA GLU A 257 15.85 -21.98 7.44
C GLU A 257 15.19 -21.23 6.27
N GLN A 258 13.98 -21.62 5.86
CA GLN A 258 13.24 -20.89 4.81
C GLN A 258 12.86 -19.48 5.27
N GLN A 259 12.50 -19.32 6.54
CA GLN A 259 12.17 -18.01 7.11
C GLN A 259 13.38 -17.09 7.25
N GLN A 260 14.55 -17.61 7.67
CA GLN A 260 15.79 -16.82 7.79
C GLN A 260 16.28 -16.26 6.45
N ARG A 261 15.89 -16.88 5.33
CA ARG A 261 16.22 -16.40 3.97
C ARG A 261 15.32 -15.27 3.47
N LEU A 262 14.27 -14.91 4.21
CA LEU A 262 13.34 -13.84 3.86
C LEU A 262 13.47 -12.66 4.83
N THR A 263 13.55 -11.45 4.28
CA THR A 263 13.26 -10.25 5.08
C THR A 263 11.74 -10.10 5.14
N ILE A 264 11.17 -10.41 6.30
CA ILE A 264 9.72 -10.31 6.56
C ILE A 264 9.48 -9.16 7.55
N THR A 265 8.62 -8.24 7.12
CA THR A 265 8.08 -7.19 7.98
C THR A 265 6.62 -7.49 8.28
N ALA A 266 6.17 -7.16 9.49
CA ALA A 266 4.80 -7.34 9.90
C ALA A 266 4.11 -5.98 10.06
N LYS A 267 2.87 -5.88 9.59
CA LYS A 267 1.98 -4.75 9.83
C LYS A 267 0.68 -5.28 10.42
N GLY A 268 0.37 -4.82 11.62
CA GLY A 268 -0.68 -5.40 12.47
C GLY A 268 -0.22 -6.69 13.17
N GLY A 269 -0.94 -7.07 14.24
CA GLY A 269 -0.40 -8.02 15.22
C GLY A 269 0.82 -7.45 15.96
N ASN A 270 1.62 -8.32 16.57
CA ASN A 270 2.90 -7.95 17.20
C ASN A 270 4.05 -8.00 16.17
N PRO A 271 4.61 -6.86 15.73
CA PRO A 271 5.61 -6.84 14.68
C PRO A 271 6.96 -7.49 15.08
N LEU A 272 7.24 -7.63 16.37
CA LEU A 272 8.45 -8.30 16.86
C LEU A 272 8.46 -9.80 16.57
N LEU A 273 7.32 -10.35 16.16
CA LEU A 273 7.15 -11.76 15.81
C LEU A 273 7.18 -12.00 14.30
N SER A 274 7.57 -11.03 13.47
CA SER A 274 7.61 -11.19 12.00
C SER A 274 8.53 -12.33 11.54
N SER A 275 9.57 -12.63 12.32
CA SER A 275 10.49 -13.76 12.14
C SER A 275 10.03 -15.06 12.85
N ALA A 276 8.82 -15.08 13.43
CA ALA A 276 8.20 -16.25 14.06
C ALA A 276 6.71 -16.31 13.71
N ILE A 277 6.39 -16.71 12.46
CA ILE A 277 5.03 -16.57 11.88
C ILE A 277 3.97 -17.28 12.72
N GLY A 278 4.28 -18.48 13.22
CA GLY A 278 3.36 -19.24 14.08
C GLY A 278 2.94 -18.50 15.34
N SER A 279 3.85 -17.72 15.94
CA SER A 279 3.57 -16.88 17.12
C SER A 279 2.94 -15.54 16.75
N TRP A 280 3.20 -15.04 15.54
CA TRP A 280 2.58 -13.81 15.04
C TRP A 280 1.08 -13.99 14.78
N ILE A 281 0.65 -15.10 14.18
CA ILE A 281 -0.77 -15.32 13.79
C ILE A 281 -1.74 -15.11 14.97
N PRO A 282 -1.55 -15.72 16.16
CA PRO A 282 -2.43 -15.48 17.31
C PRO A 282 -2.45 -14.02 17.78
N SER A 283 -1.36 -13.27 17.59
CA SER A 283 -1.29 -11.86 18.01
C SER A 283 -2.22 -10.94 17.21
N VAL A 284 -2.66 -11.37 16.02
CA VAL A 284 -3.59 -10.60 15.17
C VAL A 284 -5.04 -10.69 15.68
N ALA A 285 -5.35 -11.62 16.60
CA ALA A 285 -6.68 -11.77 17.17
C ALA A 285 -7.12 -10.56 18.04
N ASP A 286 -6.19 -9.70 18.47
CA ASP A 286 -6.53 -8.47 19.19
C ASP A 286 -6.78 -7.31 18.21
N TYR A 287 -8.01 -6.79 18.19
CA TYR A 287 -8.41 -5.70 17.29
C TYR A 287 -7.55 -4.44 17.45
N ARG A 288 -6.97 -4.20 18.63
CA ARG A 288 -6.12 -3.04 18.92
C ARG A 288 -4.82 -3.08 18.11
N THR A 289 -4.42 -4.28 17.70
CA THR A 289 -3.25 -4.49 16.83
C THR A 289 -3.59 -4.37 15.35
N TRP A 290 -4.87 -4.29 14.96
CA TRP A 290 -5.23 -4.24 13.54
C TRP A 290 -4.72 -2.98 12.88
N ARG A 291 -4.12 -3.16 11.72
CA ARG A 291 -3.64 -2.07 10.87
C ARG A 291 -4.23 -2.17 9.46
N ILE A 292 -4.19 -1.09 8.70
CA ILE A 292 -4.54 -1.12 7.27
C ILE A 292 -3.57 -2.05 6.54
N ILE A 293 -4.07 -3.17 6.03
CA ILE A 293 -3.27 -4.17 5.30
C ILE A 293 -3.50 -4.16 3.79
N ASP A 294 -4.61 -3.53 3.37
CA ASP A 294 -4.99 -3.39 1.98
C ASP A 294 -5.69 -2.05 1.76
N VAL A 295 -5.26 -1.29 0.75
CA VAL A 295 -5.92 -0.07 0.27
C VAL A 295 -6.31 -0.35 -1.16
N ARG A 296 -7.59 -0.64 -1.37
CA ARG A 296 -8.14 -1.07 -2.66
C ARG A 296 -8.57 0.10 -3.53
N SER A 297 -9.07 1.14 -2.88
CA SER A 297 -9.50 2.37 -3.52
C SER A 297 -9.04 3.59 -2.72
N ALA A 298 -8.74 4.63 -3.47
CA ALA A 298 -8.44 5.95 -2.97
C ALA A 298 -9.05 6.97 -3.93
N VAL A 299 -9.22 8.20 -3.46
CA VAL A 299 -9.64 9.35 -4.27
C VAL A 299 -8.68 10.51 -4.06
N SER A 300 -8.70 11.49 -4.97
CA SER A 300 -8.02 12.76 -4.73
C SER A 300 -8.67 13.50 -3.56
N VAL A 301 -7.88 14.22 -2.76
CA VAL A 301 -8.46 15.05 -1.69
C VAL A 301 -9.31 16.21 -2.22
N THR A 302 -9.22 16.53 -3.52
CA THR A 302 -10.08 17.52 -4.18
C THR A 302 -11.54 17.08 -4.22
N GLU A 303 -11.84 15.77 -4.10
CA GLU A 303 -13.21 15.25 -4.01
C GLU A 303 -13.96 15.75 -2.76
N PHE A 304 -13.24 16.24 -1.75
CA PHE A 304 -13.84 16.79 -0.53
C PHE A 304 -14.16 18.29 -0.64
N ILE A 305 -13.87 18.92 -1.77
CA ILE A 305 -14.26 20.31 -2.05
C ILE A 305 -15.73 20.32 -2.51
N ARG A 306 -16.62 20.78 -1.63
CA ARG A 306 -18.08 20.74 -1.85
C ARG A 306 -18.60 21.78 -2.82
N ASP A 307 -17.93 22.92 -2.90
CA ASP A 307 -18.24 23.99 -3.83
C ASP A 307 -17.70 23.60 -5.22
N ALA A 308 -18.60 23.44 -6.19
CA ALA A 308 -18.27 22.94 -7.52
C ALA A 308 -17.35 23.90 -8.29
N ASP A 309 -17.60 25.20 -8.19
CA ASP A 309 -16.79 26.23 -8.86
C ASP A 309 -15.38 26.27 -8.26
N LEU A 310 -15.29 26.19 -6.92
CA LEU A 310 -14.02 26.10 -6.22
C LEU A 310 -13.27 24.82 -6.59
N LYS A 311 -13.96 23.67 -6.69
CA LYS A 311 -13.36 22.40 -7.11
C LYS A 311 -12.78 22.53 -8.51
N THR A 312 -13.55 23.01 -9.48
CA THR A 312 -13.09 23.22 -10.86
C THR A 312 -11.91 24.20 -10.93
N GLN A 313 -11.93 25.27 -10.14
CA GLN A 313 -10.81 26.22 -10.07
C GLN A 313 -9.54 25.54 -9.56
N VAL A 314 -9.63 24.78 -8.47
CA VAL A 314 -8.49 24.05 -7.89
C VAL A 314 -7.96 23.01 -8.88
N GLU A 315 -8.83 22.25 -9.54
CA GLU A 315 -8.43 21.27 -10.55
C GLU A 315 -7.72 21.92 -11.73
N LYS A 316 -8.22 23.07 -12.22
CA LYS A 316 -7.55 23.84 -13.28
C LYS A 316 -6.17 24.34 -12.87
N LEU A 317 -6.04 24.87 -11.64
CA LEU A 317 -4.77 25.37 -11.12
C LEU A 317 -3.76 24.25 -10.90
N THR A 318 -4.24 23.04 -10.60
CA THR A 318 -3.39 21.89 -10.26
C THR A 318 -3.16 20.94 -11.42
N ALA A 319 -3.89 21.10 -12.53
CA ALA A 319 -3.70 20.35 -13.76
C ALA A 319 -2.23 20.37 -14.18
N ALA A 320 -1.72 19.21 -14.60
CA ALA A 320 -0.34 19.10 -15.06
C ALA A 320 -0.13 20.03 -16.26
N ASP A 321 0.94 20.83 -16.22
CA ASP A 321 1.35 21.66 -17.35
C ASP A 321 1.74 20.73 -18.53
N PRO A 322 0.98 20.74 -19.65
CA PRO A 322 1.31 19.93 -20.81
C PRO A 322 2.68 20.27 -21.40
N GLN A 323 3.17 21.51 -21.23
CA GLN A 323 4.46 21.95 -21.77
C GLN A 323 5.65 21.46 -20.96
N ALA A 324 5.47 21.15 -19.67
CA ALA A 324 6.52 20.57 -18.83
C ALA A 324 6.83 19.11 -19.22
N GLN A 325 5.85 18.37 -19.76
CA GLN A 325 6.00 16.99 -20.22
C GLN A 325 6.75 16.87 -21.57
N ALA A 326 6.81 17.96 -22.36
CA ALA A 326 7.44 17.99 -23.68
C ALA A 326 8.92 18.44 -23.65
N ARG A 327 9.48 18.82 -22.50
CA ARG A 327 10.90 19.18 -22.39
C ARG A 327 11.73 17.92 -22.09
N PRO A 328 12.49 17.37 -23.05
CA PRO A 328 13.51 16.40 -22.69
C PRO A 328 14.46 17.08 -21.70
N LEU A 329 14.73 16.43 -20.57
CA LEU A 329 15.79 16.85 -19.64
C LEU A 329 17.08 16.87 -20.44
N ARG A 330 17.48 18.05 -20.94
CA ARG A 330 18.78 18.24 -21.58
C ARG A 330 19.82 17.82 -20.55
N GLY A 331 20.52 16.73 -20.83
CA GLY A 331 21.63 16.26 -20.04
C GLY A 331 22.58 17.43 -19.80
N ARG A 332 22.82 17.78 -18.53
CA ARG A 332 23.98 18.58 -18.18
C ARG A 332 25.19 17.72 -18.54
N CYS A 333 25.79 18.01 -19.70
CA CYS A 333 27.16 17.59 -19.98
C CYS A 333 28.03 18.13 -18.85
N ILE A 334 28.51 17.23 -18.00
CA ILE A 334 29.62 17.51 -17.08
C ILE A 334 30.85 17.64 -17.98
N PRO A 335 31.56 18.79 -18.01
CA PRO A 335 32.79 18.88 -18.76
C PRO A 335 33.82 17.97 -18.09
N ASN A 336 34.30 16.99 -18.86
CA ASN A 336 35.37 16.09 -18.48
C ASN A 336 36.65 16.92 -18.34
N ARG A 337 37.12 17.18 -17.11
CA ARG A 337 38.40 17.83 -16.86
C ARG A 337 39.50 16.77 -16.95
N ALA A 338 39.87 16.41 -18.18
CA ALA A 338 41.08 15.64 -18.44
C ALA A 338 42.29 16.56 -18.23
N GLY A 339 43.24 16.07 -17.44
CA GLY A 339 44.47 16.77 -17.09
C GLY A 339 45.32 17.09 -18.30
N MET A 340 45.92 18.28 -18.28
CA MET A 340 46.97 18.68 -19.20
C MET A 340 48.27 18.64 -18.40
N HIS A 341 49.05 17.61 -18.66
CA HIS A 341 50.46 17.53 -18.32
C HIS A 341 51.26 18.37 -19.32
N ASP A 342 52.35 18.94 -18.80
CA ASP A 342 53.56 19.42 -19.46
C ASP A 342 53.54 20.81 -20.12
N SER A 343 54.29 21.75 -19.54
CA SER A 343 55.60 22.24 -20.05
C SER A 343 55.95 23.62 -19.48
N HIS A 344 56.78 23.67 -18.42
CA HIS A 344 58.02 24.44 -18.28
C HIS A 344 58.50 24.54 -16.84
#